data_AF-A0A2E7QPH1-F1
#
_entry.id   AF-A0A2E7QPH1-F1
#
_cell.length_a   1.000
_cell.length_b   1.000
_cell.length_c   1.000
_cell.angle_alpha   90.00
_cell.angle_beta   90.00
_cell.angle_gamma   90.00
#
_symmetry.space_group_name_H-M   'P 1'
#
loop_
_entity.id
_entity.type
_entity.pdbx_description
1 polymer ?
#
loop_
_entity_poly.entity_id
_entity_poly.type
_entity_poly.pdbx_seq_one_letter_code
_entity_poly.pdbx_strand_id
1 'polypeptide(L)'
;MLLAVICVGCTTSAITNITPSRLPRNTTGLYKVEVIWESNAEALMPETIEGVVSVQGHNTTYPMKRQPGSLTNRWETLIGPLSADEDLVRYRIKVNWKYKAVPVPRENSQLTRQFRLHIID
;
A
#
# COMPACT_ATOMS: atom_id res chain seq x y z
N MET A 1 -45.08 -1.19 13.55
CA MET A 1 -44.11 -0.11 13.34
C MET A 1 -42.81 -0.75 12.86
N LEU A 2 -42.55 -0.77 11.56
CA LEU A 2 -41.39 -1.46 10.98
C LEU A 2 -40.18 -0.50 11.02
N LEU A 3 -39.21 -0.79 11.88
CA LEU A 3 -37.99 -0.01 12.02
C LEU A 3 -37.06 -0.39 10.85
N ALA A 4 -37.08 0.40 9.78
CA ALA A 4 -36.14 0.25 8.67
C ALA A 4 -34.75 0.70 9.15
N VAL A 5 -33.92 -0.26 9.56
CA VAL A 5 -32.51 -0.03 9.85
C VAL A 5 -31.80 0.21 8.51
N ILE A 6 -31.49 1.48 8.23
CA ILE A 6 -30.66 1.85 7.09
C ILE A 6 -29.23 1.41 7.44
N CYS A 7 -28.84 0.22 7.00
CA CYS A 7 -27.45 -0.19 6.97
C CYS A 7 -26.71 0.65 5.92
N VAL A 8 -26.35 1.90 6.26
CA VAL A 8 -25.26 2.60 5.58
C VAL A 8 -23.99 1.81 5.89
N GLY A 9 -23.65 0.87 5.01
CA GLY A 9 -22.38 0.16 5.09
C GLY A 9 -21.26 1.19 5.07
N CYS A 10 -20.47 1.25 6.14
CA CYS A 10 -19.33 2.14 6.17
C CYS A 10 -18.38 1.70 5.05
N THR A 11 -18.09 2.60 4.10
CA THR A 11 -17.07 2.32 3.10
C THR A 11 -15.73 2.23 3.82
N THR A 12 -15.08 1.08 3.72
CA THR A 12 -13.81 0.79 4.39
C THR A 12 -12.78 0.39 3.35
N SER A 13 -11.58 0.94 3.51
CA SER A 13 -10.39 0.46 2.82
C SER A 13 -9.32 0.05 3.83
N ALA A 14 -8.54 -0.98 3.49
CA ALA A 14 -7.50 -1.50 4.34
C ALA A 14 -6.22 -1.75 3.55
N ILE A 15 -5.08 -1.43 4.17
CA ILE A 15 -3.74 -1.81 3.68
C ILE A 15 -3.17 -2.81 4.66
N THR A 16 -2.94 -4.04 4.20
CA THR A 16 -2.30 -5.10 4.98
C THR A 16 -0.87 -5.27 4.49
N ASN A 17 0.10 -5.03 5.37
CA ASN A 17 1.50 -5.26 5.05
C ASN A 17 1.84 -6.74 5.17
N ILE A 18 2.25 -7.33 4.05
CA ILE A 18 2.66 -8.74 3.97
C ILE A 18 4.18 -8.89 3.73
N THR A 19 4.91 -7.77 3.76
CA THR A 19 6.38 -7.79 3.75
C THR A 19 6.88 -8.43 5.05
N PRO A 20 7.81 -9.40 4.99
CA PRO A 20 8.47 -9.90 6.19
C PRO A 20 9.09 -8.76 6.99
N SER A 21 8.96 -8.79 8.32
CA SER A 21 9.55 -7.76 9.20
C SER A 21 11.07 -7.85 9.28
N ARG A 22 11.65 -8.96 8.81
CA ARG A 22 13.09 -9.23 8.77
C ARG A 22 13.43 -9.87 7.43
N LEU A 23 14.48 -9.38 6.77
CA LEU A 23 15.00 -9.96 5.53
C LEU A 23 16.53 -10.11 5.65
N PRO A 24 17.10 -11.20 5.12
CA PRO A 24 18.55 -11.35 5.07
C PRO A 24 19.16 -10.29 4.16
N ARG A 25 20.36 -9.80 4.52
CA ARG A 25 21.12 -8.87 3.70
C ARG A 25 21.42 -9.50 2.35
N ASN A 26 21.14 -8.78 1.27
CA ASN A 26 21.42 -9.23 -0.09
C ASN A 26 22.46 -8.35 -0.78
N THR A 27 23.03 -8.87 -1.86
CA THR A 27 24.11 -8.20 -2.60
C THR A 27 23.63 -7.07 -3.51
N THR A 28 22.32 -7.00 -3.81
CA THR A 28 21.76 -5.95 -4.67
C THR A 28 21.40 -4.68 -3.90
N GLY A 29 21.25 -4.77 -2.57
CA GLY A 29 20.75 -3.69 -1.73
C GLY A 29 19.27 -3.35 -1.99
N LEU A 30 18.56 -4.17 -2.79
CA LEU A 30 17.16 -3.95 -3.16
C LEU A 30 16.28 -4.91 -2.39
N TYR A 31 15.25 -4.38 -1.73
CA TYR A 31 14.35 -5.17 -0.90
C TYR A 31 12.92 -5.04 -1.38
N LYS A 32 12.23 -6.17 -1.47
CA LYS A 32 10.85 -6.21 -1.92
C LYS A 32 9.91 -5.80 -0.79
N VAL A 33 9.03 -4.84 -1.07
CA VAL A 33 7.93 -4.42 -0.19
C VAL A 33 6.63 -4.81 -0.85
N GLU A 34 5.75 -5.45 -0.08
CA GLU A 34 4.51 -6.05 -0.56
C GLU A 34 3.34 -5.74 0.39
N VAL A 35 2.20 -5.38 -0.20
CA VAL A 35 0.95 -5.17 0.53
C VAL A 35 -0.23 -5.78 -0.20
N ILE A 36 -1.29 -6.00 0.56
CA ILE A 36 -2.64 -6.22 0.05
C ILE A 36 -3.43 -4.94 0.29
N TRP A 37 -4.13 -4.44 -0.73
CA TRP A 37 -5.07 -3.33 -0.58
C TRP A 37 -6.48 -3.78 -0.95
N GLU A 38 -7.40 -3.56 -0.02
CA GLU A 38 -8.79 -3.99 -0.15
C GLU A 38 -9.72 -2.81 0.12
N SER A 39 -10.86 -2.79 -0.58
CA SER A 39 -11.92 -1.81 -0.41
C SER A 39 -13.26 -2.45 -0.74
N ASN A 40 -14.29 -2.12 0.02
CA ASN A 40 -15.68 -2.53 -0.26
C ASN A 40 -16.47 -1.48 -1.07
N ALA A 41 -15.80 -0.44 -1.56
CA ALA A 41 -16.45 0.65 -2.30
C ALA A 41 -16.87 0.22 -3.71
N GLU A 42 -18.18 0.12 -3.96
CA GLU A 42 -18.70 -0.21 -5.31
C GLU A 42 -18.38 0.85 -6.36
N ALA A 43 -18.34 2.13 -5.97
CA ALA A 43 -18.04 3.24 -6.86
C ALA A 43 -16.54 3.38 -7.18
N LEU A 44 -15.68 2.51 -6.64
CA LEU A 44 -14.24 2.54 -6.89
C LEU A 44 -13.92 2.41 -8.38
N MET A 45 -12.90 3.14 -8.83
CA MET A 45 -12.35 3.05 -10.19
C MET A 45 -11.00 2.30 -10.13
N PRO A 46 -10.97 0.97 -10.37
CA PRO A 46 -9.80 0.14 -10.09
C PRO A 46 -8.54 0.52 -10.86
N GLU A 47 -8.70 1.07 -12.07
CA GLU A 47 -7.64 1.55 -12.94
C GLU A 47 -6.91 2.79 -12.42
N THR A 48 -7.52 3.51 -11.47
CA THR A 48 -6.95 4.73 -10.88
C THR A 48 -6.17 4.48 -9.60
N ILE A 49 -6.08 3.21 -9.18
CA ILE A 49 -5.41 2.85 -7.93
C ILE A 49 -3.90 2.98 -8.14
N GLU A 50 -3.26 3.75 -7.28
CA GLU A 50 -1.82 3.98 -7.30
C GLU A 50 -1.24 3.78 -5.90
N GLY A 51 -0.41 2.74 -5.74
CA GLY A 51 0.35 2.50 -4.52
C GLY A 51 1.74 3.11 -4.59
N VAL A 52 2.20 3.70 -3.50
CA VAL A 52 3.54 4.27 -3.40
C VAL A 52 4.15 4.03 -2.03
N VAL A 53 5.43 3.67 -1.98
CA VAL A 53 6.21 3.51 -0.75
C VAL A 53 7.11 4.73 -0.56
N SER A 54 7.10 5.31 0.64
CA SER A 54 8.07 6.31 1.06
C SER A 54 8.97 5.72 2.14
N VAL A 55 10.28 5.79 1.92
CA VAL A 55 11.30 5.32 2.87
C VAL A 55 11.87 6.52 3.60
N GLN A 56 11.96 6.44 4.94
CA GLN A 56 12.53 7.50 5.75
C GLN A 56 14.00 7.70 5.40
N GLY A 57 14.41 8.94 5.13
CA GLY A 57 15.77 9.26 4.72
C GLY A 57 16.01 9.20 3.21
N HIS A 58 15.07 8.65 2.44
CA HIS A 58 15.12 8.69 0.99
C HIS A 58 14.35 9.91 0.46
N ASN A 59 14.92 10.59 -0.54
CA ASN A 59 14.28 11.75 -1.18
C ASN A 59 13.29 11.37 -2.29
N THR A 60 13.20 10.08 -2.61
CA THR A 60 12.33 9.55 -3.66
C THR A 60 11.29 8.61 -3.07
N THR A 61 10.18 8.47 -3.79
CA THR A 61 9.16 7.48 -3.51
C THR A 61 9.20 6.35 -4.52
N TYR A 62 8.82 5.15 -4.10
CA TYR A 62 8.87 3.95 -4.92
C TYR A 62 7.44 3.57 -5.35
N PRO A 63 7.09 3.71 -6.65
CA PRO A 63 5.77 3.32 -7.13
C PRO A 63 5.61 1.80 -7.03
N MET A 64 4.42 1.37 -6.62
CA MET A 64 4.06 -0.04 -6.53
C MET A 64 3.34 -0.50 -7.78
N LYS A 65 3.58 -1.75 -8.16
CA LYS A 65 2.87 -2.41 -9.24
C LYS A 65 1.92 -3.44 -8.65
N ARG A 66 0.69 -3.47 -9.18
CA ARG A 66 -0.24 -4.55 -8.90
C ARG A 66 0.31 -5.84 -9.51
N GLN A 67 0.34 -6.92 -8.72
CA GLN A 67 0.71 -8.23 -9.23
C GLN A 67 -0.44 -8.79 -10.09
N PRO A 68 -0.25 -9.02 -11.40
CA PRO A 68 -1.30 -9.58 -12.25
C PRO A 68 -1.71 -10.97 -11.77
N GLY A 69 -3.00 -11.28 -11.82
CA GLY A 69 -3.53 -12.59 -11.44
C GLY A 69 -3.53 -12.90 -9.94
N SER A 70 -3.14 -11.95 -9.08
CA SER A 70 -3.31 -12.09 -7.63
C SER A 70 -4.79 -12.04 -7.24
N LEU A 71 -5.27 -13.07 -6.53
CA LEU A 71 -6.63 -13.12 -5.99
C LEU A 71 -6.89 -12.06 -4.90
N THR A 72 -5.83 -11.49 -4.33
CA THR A 72 -5.87 -10.66 -3.11
C THR A 72 -5.46 -9.22 -3.33
N ASN A 73 -5.53 -8.68 -4.55
CA ASN A 73 -5.12 -7.30 -4.85
C ASN A 73 -3.72 -6.96 -4.31
N ARG A 74 -2.75 -7.85 -4.52
CA ARG A 74 -1.37 -7.66 -4.06
C ARG A 74 -0.64 -6.60 -4.88
N TRP A 75 0.09 -5.75 -4.19
CA TRP A 75 0.96 -4.72 -4.74
C TRP A 75 2.38 -4.92 -4.24
N GLU A 76 3.35 -4.70 -5.13
CA GLU A 76 4.76 -4.87 -4.81
C GLU A 76 5.65 -3.78 -5.42
N THR A 77 6.78 -3.52 -4.79
CA THR A 77 7.86 -2.71 -5.35
C THR A 77 9.21 -3.14 -4.76
N LEU A 78 10.30 -2.68 -5.37
CA LEU A 78 11.64 -2.78 -4.82
C LEU A 78 12.03 -1.41 -4.25
N ILE A 79 12.48 -1.39 -3.00
CA ILE A 79 13.06 -0.21 -2.34
C ILE A 79 14.57 -0.35 -2.26
N GLY A 80 15.26 0.79 -2.23
CA GLY A 80 16.72 0.87 -2.22
C GLY A 80 17.29 1.60 -3.44
N PRO A 81 18.59 1.45 -3.72
CA PRO A 81 19.54 0.63 -2.94
C PRO A 81 19.67 1.14 -1.50
N LEU A 82 19.67 0.22 -0.53
CA LEU A 82 20.03 0.53 0.86
C LEU A 82 21.55 0.56 1.01
N SER A 83 22.06 1.38 1.94
CA SER A 83 23.48 1.36 2.27
C SER A 83 23.85 0.10 3.07
N ALA A 84 25.15 -0.24 3.07
CA ALA A 84 25.63 -1.45 3.75
C ALA A 84 25.43 -1.40 5.28
N ASP A 85 25.36 -0.20 5.84
CA ASP A 85 25.13 0.09 7.26
C ASP A 85 23.65 0.26 7.63
N GLU A 86 22.72 0.19 6.66
CA GLU A 86 21.29 0.31 6.94
C GLU A 86 20.71 -1.06 7.36
N ASP A 87 20.56 -1.24 8.67
CA ASP A 87 19.96 -2.44 9.28
C ASP A 87 18.46 -2.29 9.58
N LEU A 88 17.93 -1.07 9.49
CA LEU A 88 16.54 -0.77 9.81
C LEU A 88 15.95 0.23 8.81
N VAL A 89 15.14 -0.31 7.92
CA VAL A 89 14.33 0.48 6.99
C VAL A 89 13.03 0.85 7.67
N ARG A 90 12.70 2.14 7.67
CA ARG A 90 11.39 2.63 8.11
C ARG A 90 10.64 3.20 6.93
N TYR A 91 9.46 2.68 6.65
CA TYR A 91 8.69 3.08 5.46
C TYR A 91 7.20 3.25 5.76
N ARG A 92 6.52 4.02 4.90
CA ARG A 92 5.06 4.16 4.87
C ARG A 92 4.56 3.87 3.47
N ILE A 93 3.29 3.52 3.38
CA ILE A 93 2.64 3.21 2.12
C ILE A 93 1.43 4.12 1.98
N LYS A 94 1.32 4.78 0.83
CA LYS A 94 0.13 5.55 0.47
C LYS A 94 -0.52 4.87 -0.73
N VAL A 95 -1.82 4.66 -0.65
CA VAL A 95 -2.63 4.24 -1.80
C VAL A 95 -3.56 5.40 -2.14
N ASN A 96 -3.53 5.84 -3.39
CA ASN A 96 -4.46 6.84 -3.94
C ASN A 96 -5.44 6.12 -4.87
N TRP A 97 -6.69 6.58 -4.94
CA TRP A 97 -7.69 6.07 -5.86
C TRP A 97 -8.77 7.10 -6.15
N LYS A 98 -9.59 6.85 -7.17
CA LYS A 98 -10.78 7.64 -7.48
C LYS A 98 -12.05 6.81 -7.31
N TYR A 99 -13.15 7.48 -7.01
CA TYR A 99 -14.49 6.91 -7.06
C TYR A 99 -15.39 7.70 -8.00
N LYS A 100 -16.31 6.99 -8.66
CA LYS A 100 -17.35 7.58 -9.49
C LYS A 100 -18.20 8.52 -8.65
N ALA A 101 -18.28 9.77 -9.06
CA ALA A 101 -19.09 10.81 -8.44
C ALA A 101 -19.60 11.76 -9.54
N VAL A 102 -20.69 12.46 -9.26
CA VAL A 102 -21.31 13.43 -10.18
C VAL A 102 -20.97 14.85 -9.72
N PRO A 103 -20.58 15.76 -10.63
CA PRO A 103 -20.38 15.55 -12.07
C PRO A 103 -19.02 14.94 -12.44
N VAL A 104 -18.04 15.00 -11.54
CA VAL A 104 -16.67 14.53 -11.79
C VAL A 104 -16.24 13.50 -10.74
N PRO A 105 -15.38 12.52 -11.10
CA PRO A 105 -14.79 11.60 -10.13
C PRO A 105 -14.09 12.35 -9.00
N ARG A 106 -14.13 11.77 -7.80
CA ARG A 106 -13.49 12.34 -6.61
C ARG A 106 -12.32 11.48 -6.18
N GLU A 107 -11.27 12.14 -5.71
CA GLU A 107 -10.04 11.51 -5.23
C GLU A 107 -10.15 11.14 -3.75
N ASN A 108 -9.48 10.06 -3.37
CA ASN A 108 -9.28 9.67 -1.98
C ASN A 108 -7.92 8.98 -1.81
N SER A 109 -7.43 8.87 -0.58
CA SER A 109 -6.19 8.17 -0.28
C SER A 109 -6.14 7.62 1.14
N GLN A 110 -5.30 6.62 1.35
CA GLN A 110 -5.01 6.05 2.65
C GLN A 110 -3.50 5.97 2.84
N LEU A 111 -3.01 6.55 3.94
CA LEU A 111 -1.61 6.47 4.36
C LEU A 111 -1.51 5.52 5.55
N THR A 112 -0.58 4.57 5.50
CA THR A 112 -0.34 3.66 6.62
C THR A 112 0.39 4.36 7.77
N ARG A 113 0.34 3.73 8.94
CA ARG A 113 1.36 3.94 9.97
C ARG A 113 2.73 3.51 9.42
N GLN A 114 3.79 3.92 10.12
CA GLN A 114 5.15 3.51 9.75
C GLN A 114 5.37 2.03 10.03
N PHE A 115 5.90 1.32 9.03
CA PHE A 115 6.40 -0.04 9.15
C PHE A 115 7.91 -0.05 9.37
N ARG A 116 8.41 -1.19 9.84
CA ARG A 116 9.82 -1.44 10.08
C ARG A 116 10.20 -2.74 9.38
N LEU A 117 11.26 -2.69 8.59
CA LEU A 117 11.92 -3.84 8.00
C LEU A 117 13.35 -3.87 8.54
N HIS A 118 13.70 -4.95 9.23
CA HIS A 118 15.06 -5.19 9.70
C HIS A 118 15.83 -5.96 8.64
N ILE A 119 17.03 -5.47 8.31
CA ILE A 119 18.01 -6.21 7.51
C ILE A 119 18.90 -6.96 8.49
N ILE A 120 19.00 -8.27 8.32
CA ILE A 120 19.79 -9.15 9.20
C ILE A 120 20.86 -9.85 8.38
N ASP A 121 22.04 -10.05 8.97
CA ASP A 121 23.11 -10.83 8.36
C ASP A 121 22.96 -12.34 8.65
#